data_AF-A0A6A4GJJ9-F1
#
_entry.id   AF-A0A6A4GJJ9-F1
#
_cell.length_a   1.000
_cell.length_b   1.000
_cell.length_c   1.000
_cell.angle_alpha   90.00
_cell.angle_beta   90.00
_cell.angle_gamma   90.00
#
_symmetry.space_group_name_H-M   'P 1'
#
loop_
_entity.id
_entity.type
_entity.pdbx_description
1 polymer ?
#
loop_
_entity_poly.entity_id
_entity_poly.type
_entity_poly.pdbx_seq_one_letter_code
_entity_poly.pdbx_strand_id
1 'polypeptide(L)'
;YLLGGYFMDFNTTRTLMKTCDIDDKGVKDDHLEFPINDWLAKTERFHVFAGAIRHPDRGTPKDSEDGILLVTQRVWHARLPDAAARKLITLSEGEADNLVKEWLLANGVTEKNI
;
A
#
# COMPACT_ATOMS: atom_id res chain seq x y z
N TYR A 1 -14.04 -0.50 -8.60
CA TYR A 1 -13.14 -1.65 -8.44
C TYR A 1 -12.83 -1.73 -6.96
N LEU A 2 -12.57 -2.93 -6.43
CA LEU A 2 -12.04 -3.09 -5.09
C LEU A 2 -10.54 -3.27 -5.20
N LEU A 3 -9.82 -2.53 -4.37
CA LEU A 3 -8.37 -2.65 -4.24
C LEU A 3 -8.13 -3.43 -2.95
N GLY A 4 -7.34 -4.50 -3.05
CA GLY A 4 -6.76 -5.20 -1.92
C GLY A 4 -5.28 -4.87 -1.82
N GLY A 5 -4.77 -4.82 -0.59
CA GLY A 5 -3.40 -4.41 -0.34
C GLY A 5 -3.14 -4.14 1.12
N TYR A 6 -1.92 -3.71 1.41
CA TYR A 6 -1.42 -3.40 2.75
C TYR A 6 -1.30 -1.88 2.90
N PHE A 7 -1.95 -1.32 3.91
CA PHE A 7 -1.92 0.12 4.17
C PHE A 7 -0.88 0.43 5.24
N MET A 8 0.05 1.31 4.92
CA MET A 8 1.04 1.79 5.86
C MET A 8 0.90 3.29 6.01
N ASP A 9 0.93 3.76 7.25
CA ASP A 9 1.00 5.19 7.54
C ASP A 9 2.34 5.80 7.04
N PHE A 10 2.45 7.13 6.99
CA PHE A 10 3.66 7.76 6.44
C PHE A 10 4.93 7.46 7.24
N ASN A 11 4.82 7.30 8.57
CA ASN A 11 5.96 6.96 9.41
C ASN A 11 6.51 5.55 9.11
N THR A 12 5.61 4.59 8.96
CA THR A 12 5.91 3.21 8.58
C THR A 12 6.45 3.16 7.16
N THR A 13 5.86 3.93 6.24
CA THR A 13 6.32 4.08 4.87
C THR A 13 7.77 4.59 4.82
N ARG A 14 8.10 5.64 5.58
CA ARG A 14 9.47 6.18 5.65
C ARG A 14 10.47 5.18 6.23
N THR A 15 10.03 4.39 7.21
CA THR A 15 10.84 3.30 7.77
C THR A 15 11.15 2.25 6.70
N LEU A 16 10.14 1.79 5.96
CA LEU A 16 10.31 0.86 4.85
C LEU A 16 11.24 1.43 3.77
N MET A 17 11.02 2.68 3.36
CA MET A 17 11.85 3.36 2.36
C MET A 17 13.31 3.40 2.79
N LYS A 18 13.58 3.75 4.06
CA LYS A 18 14.94 3.76 4.60
C LYS A 18 15.58 2.37 4.60
N THR A 19 14.85 1.33 4.99
CA THR A 19 15.35 -0.05 5.00
C THR A 19 15.66 -0.56 3.59
N CYS A 20 14.82 -0.20 2.62
CA CYS A 20 14.96 -0.59 1.21
C CYS A 20 15.87 0.34 0.39
N ASP A 21 16.52 1.33 1.02
CA ASP A 21 17.35 2.36 0.37
C ASP A 21 16.61 3.08 -0.78
N ILE A 22 15.34 3.42 -0.55
CA ILE A 22 14.49 4.17 -1.47
C ILE A 22 14.71 5.67 -1.22
N ASP A 23 15.39 6.31 -2.17
CA ASP A 23 15.54 7.76 -2.20
C ASP A 23 14.17 8.43 -2.42
N ASP A 24 13.73 9.25 -1.46
CA ASP A 24 12.48 10.00 -1.54
C ASP A 24 12.55 11.16 -2.55
N LYS A 25 13.75 11.50 -3.06
CA LYS A 25 13.98 12.58 -4.02
C LYS A 25 13.48 13.95 -3.52
N GLY A 26 13.35 14.12 -2.20
CA GLY A 26 12.79 15.32 -1.59
C GLY A 26 11.31 15.55 -1.93
N VAL A 27 10.57 14.53 -2.35
CA VAL A 27 9.13 14.66 -2.55
C VAL A 27 8.43 14.85 -1.20
N LYS A 28 7.32 15.57 -1.24
CA LYS A 28 6.43 15.69 -0.08
C LYS A 28 5.82 14.32 0.24
N ASP A 29 5.47 14.09 1.51
CA ASP A 29 4.88 12.83 2.02
C ASP A 29 3.72 12.35 1.15
N ASP A 30 2.97 13.33 0.68
CA ASP A 30 1.77 13.23 -0.09
C ASP A 30 1.99 12.75 -1.55
N HIS A 31 3.26 12.52 -1.89
CA HIS A 31 3.80 12.04 -3.17
C HIS A 31 4.84 10.90 -3.00
N LEU A 32 4.94 10.29 -1.82
CA LEU A 32 5.88 9.18 -1.57
C LEU A 32 5.59 7.94 -2.42
N GLU A 33 4.39 7.81 -3.00
CA GLU A 33 4.08 6.75 -3.96
C GLU A 33 4.99 6.78 -5.20
N PHE A 34 5.51 7.94 -5.61
CA PHE A 34 6.37 8.03 -6.79
C PHE A 34 7.73 7.35 -6.61
N PRO A 35 8.56 7.71 -5.60
CA PRO A 35 9.84 7.03 -5.40
C PRO A 35 9.66 5.53 -5.11
N ILE A 36 8.57 5.13 -4.44
CA ILE A 36 8.25 3.71 -4.19
C ILE A 36 7.96 2.99 -5.51
N ASN A 37 7.09 3.55 -6.36
CA ASN A 37 6.77 2.94 -7.66
C ASN A 37 7.99 2.85 -8.58
N ASP A 38 8.86 3.87 -8.60
CA ASP A 38 10.13 3.83 -9.32
C ASP A 38 11.02 2.68 -8.83
N TRP A 39 11.12 2.49 -7.51
CA TRP A 39 11.90 1.41 -6.92
C TRP A 39 11.29 0.02 -7.19
N LEU A 40 9.96 -0.12 -7.08
CA LEU A 40 9.24 -1.36 -7.41
C LEU A 40 9.49 -1.75 -8.87
N ALA A 41 9.48 -0.78 -9.78
CA ALA A 41 9.77 -1.02 -11.19
C ALA A 41 11.23 -1.47 -11.42
N LYS A 42 12.20 -0.85 -10.72
CA LYS A 42 13.63 -1.23 -10.79
C LYS A 42 13.93 -2.60 -10.21
N THR A 43 13.16 -3.04 -9.22
CA THR A 43 13.29 -4.34 -8.54
C THR A 43 12.37 -5.41 -9.12
N GLU A 44 11.76 -5.13 -10.27
CA GLU A 44 10.88 -6.04 -11.01
C GLU A 44 9.66 -6.54 -10.22
N ARG A 45 9.20 -5.75 -9.23
CA ARG A 45 8.01 -6.01 -8.41
C ARG A 45 6.73 -5.51 -9.08
N PHE A 46 6.54 -5.86 -10.35
CA PHE A 46 5.45 -5.34 -11.18
C PHE A 46 4.04 -5.77 -10.76
N HIS A 47 3.93 -6.74 -9.84
CA HIS A 47 2.66 -7.20 -9.29
C HIS A 47 2.14 -6.28 -8.16
N VAL A 48 2.93 -5.31 -7.73
CA VAL A 48 2.57 -4.35 -6.67
C VAL A 48 2.55 -2.94 -7.23
N PHE A 49 1.61 -2.12 -6.75
CA PHE A 49 1.56 -0.70 -7.04
C PHE A 49 1.31 0.11 -5.77
N ALA A 50 2.09 1.17 -5.56
CA ALA A 50 1.90 2.08 -4.44
C ALA A 50 0.96 3.22 -4.82
N GLY A 51 -0.02 3.53 -3.96
CA GLY A 51 -0.88 4.70 -4.09
C GLY A 51 -1.07 5.42 -2.77
N ALA A 52 -0.95 6.74 -2.78
CA ALA A 52 -1.24 7.55 -1.59
C ALA A 52 -2.74 7.53 -1.25
N ILE A 53 -3.04 7.29 0.02
CA ILE A 53 -4.38 7.36 0.61
C ILE A 53 -4.37 8.53 1.60
N ARG A 54 -5.32 9.45 1.42
CA ARG A 54 -5.49 10.61 2.29
C ARG A 54 -6.88 10.65 2.90
N HIS A 55 -6.92 11.00 4.17
CA HIS A 55 -8.09 11.42 4.88
C HIS A 55 -8.67 12.66 4.19
N PRO A 56 -9.99 12.74 3.98
CA PRO A 56 -10.61 13.78 3.18
C PRO A 56 -10.61 15.18 3.81
N ASP A 57 -10.16 15.32 5.07
CA ASP A 57 -10.19 16.59 5.79
C ASP A 57 -9.00 17.46 5.34
N ARG A 58 -9.31 18.52 4.60
CA ARG A 58 -8.37 19.23 3.73
C ARG A 58 -7.46 20.18 4.52
N GLY A 59 -6.17 19.89 4.59
CA GLY A 59 -5.18 20.93 4.89
C GLY A 59 -3.77 20.41 5.11
N THR A 60 -3.63 19.41 5.97
CA THR A 60 -2.33 18.87 6.38
C THR A 60 -2.44 17.36 6.46
N PRO A 61 -1.46 16.62 5.94
CA PRO A 61 -1.44 15.18 6.14
C PRO A 61 -1.51 14.84 7.63
N LYS A 62 -2.32 13.85 7.97
CA LYS A 62 -2.33 13.28 9.31
C LYS A 62 -1.53 11.99 9.26
N ASP A 63 -0.35 12.01 9.86
CA ASP A 63 0.60 10.89 9.80
C ASP A 63 0.06 9.53 10.24
N SER A 64 -1.06 9.46 10.97
CA SER A 64 -1.71 8.22 11.42
C SER A 64 -2.95 7.83 10.62
N GLU A 65 -3.50 8.72 9.79
CA GLU A 65 -4.72 8.50 8.99
C GLU A 65 -4.43 8.51 7.49
N ASP A 66 -3.27 9.06 7.10
CA ASP A 66 -2.77 9.12 5.74
C ASP A 66 -1.57 8.20 5.58
N GLY A 67 -1.35 7.76 4.35
CA GLY A 67 -0.24 6.85 4.09
C GLY A 67 -0.24 6.33 2.67
N ILE A 68 0.43 5.21 2.50
CA ILE A 68 0.58 4.51 1.23
C ILE A 68 -0.13 3.16 1.32
N LEU A 69 -0.99 2.89 0.34
CA LEU A 69 -1.53 1.57 0.08
C LEU A 69 -0.66 0.87 -0.97
N LEU A 70 -0.07 -0.26 -0.60
CA LEU A 70 0.53 -1.19 -1.56
C LEU A 70 -0.55 -2.10 -2.11
N VAL A 71 -1.06 -1.75 -3.28
CA VAL A 71 -2.10 -2.48 -4.00
C VAL A 71 -1.51 -3.75 -4.59
N THR A 72 -2.01 -4.89 -4.13
CA THR A 72 -1.64 -6.24 -4.59
C THR A 72 -2.79 -6.93 -5.33
N GLN A 73 -4.04 -6.49 -5.11
CA GLN A 73 -5.22 -7.05 -5.76
C GLN A 73 -6.10 -5.97 -6.40
N ARG A 74 -6.67 -6.30 -7.57
CA ARG A 74 -7.65 -5.47 -8.28
C ARG A 74 -8.85 -6.32 -8.67
N VAL A 75 -9.97 -6.15 -7.97
CA VAL A 75 -11.20 -6.92 -8.22
C VAL A 75 -12.26 -6.03 -8.87
N TRP A 76 -12.83 -6.48 -9.99
CA TRP A 76 -13.91 -5.75 -10.66
C TRP A 76 -15.26 -6.10 -10.05
N HIS A 77 -16.04 -5.10 -9.63
CA HIS A 77 -17.35 -5.32 -8.95
C HIS A 77 -18.32 -6.18 -9.76
N ALA A 78 -18.26 -6.13 -11.10
CA ALA A 78 -19.15 -6.91 -11.97
C ALA A 78 -18.92 -8.42 -11.88
N ARG A 79 -17.83 -8.88 -11.26
CA ARG A 79 -17.51 -10.29 -11.02
C ARG A 79 -17.86 -10.78 -9.62
N LEU A 80 -18.42 -9.93 -8.76
CA LEU A 80 -18.85 -10.32 -7.42
C LEU A 80 -20.28 -10.85 -7.46
N PRO A 81 -20.51 -12.12 -7.07
CA PRO A 81 -21.77 -12.82 -7.33
C PRO A 81 -22.96 -12.33 -6.48
N ASP A 82 -22.76 -11.52 -5.44
CA ASP A 82 -23.84 -11.15 -4.50
C ASP A 82 -23.73 -9.70 -3.99
N ALA A 83 -24.88 -9.08 -3.74
CA ALA A 83 -25.02 -7.76 -3.12
C ALA A 83 -24.61 -7.74 -1.64
N ALA A 84 -24.68 -8.88 -0.95
CA ALA A 84 -24.14 -9.05 0.41
C ALA A 84 -22.59 -9.08 0.42
N ALA A 85 -21.97 -9.68 -0.60
CA ALA A 85 -20.52 -9.65 -0.82
C ALA A 85 -19.98 -8.25 -1.18
N ARG A 86 -20.86 -7.25 -1.38
CA ARG A 86 -20.48 -5.84 -1.56
C ARG A 86 -20.32 -5.09 -0.23
N LYS A 87 -20.80 -5.64 0.90
CA LYS A 87 -20.86 -4.93 2.20
C LYS A 87 -19.68 -5.22 3.14
N LEU A 88 -18.91 -6.29 2.93
CA LEU A 88 -17.74 -6.65 3.72
C LEU A 88 -16.75 -7.33 2.78
N ILE A 89 -15.81 -6.56 2.23
CA ILE A 89 -14.80 -7.11 1.35
C ILE A 89 -13.47 -7.04 2.09
N THR A 90 -13.32 -7.93 3.07
CA THR A 90 -11.99 -8.45 3.38
C THR A 90 -11.69 -9.44 2.26
N LEU A 91 -10.82 -9.05 1.34
CA LEU A 91 -10.35 -9.96 0.30
C LEU A 91 -9.44 -11.00 0.97
N SER A 92 -9.58 -12.27 0.60
CA SER A 92 -8.65 -13.30 1.04
C SER A 92 -7.27 -13.06 0.41
N GLU A 93 -6.22 -13.11 1.21
CA GLU A 93 -4.84 -13.07 0.74
C GLU A 93 -4.55 -14.27 -0.16
N GLY A 94 -4.00 -14.01 -1.35
CA GLY A 94 -3.43 -15.01 -2.23
C GLY A 94 -1.92 -15.16 -2.03
N GLU A 95 -1.30 -16.03 -2.82
CA GLU A 95 0.15 -16.28 -2.75
C GLU A 95 0.98 -15.01 -2.98
N ALA A 96 0.61 -14.18 -3.96
CA ALA A 96 1.30 -12.93 -4.25
C ALA A 96 1.18 -11.91 -3.10
N ASP A 97 0.04 -11.88 -2.41
CA ASP A 97 -0.17 -11.01 -1.25
C ASP A 97 0.74 -11.43 -0.09
N ASN A 98 0.81 -12.74 0.17
CA ASN A 98 1.68 -13.29 1.22
C ASN A 98 3.16 -12.98 0.96
N LEU A 99 3.62 -13.04 -0.29
CA LEU A 99 5.00 -12.65 -0.63
C LEU A 99 5.28 -11.18 -0.31
N VAL A 100 4.31 -10.29 -0.56
CA VAL A 100 4.42 -8.86 -0.22
C VAL A 100 4.40 -8.67 1.29
N LYS A 101 3.50 -9.37 2.00
CA LYS A 101 3.43 -9.35 3.46
C LYS A 101 4.74 -9.80 4.09
N GLU A 102 5.26 -10.96 3.69
CA GLU A 102 6.53 -11.49 4.18
C GLU A 102 7.68 -10.52 3.90
N TRP A 103 7.71 -9.90 2.72
CA TRP A 103 8.68 -8.85 2.39
C TRP A 103 8.55 -7.64 3.32
N LEU A 104 7.34 -7.14 3.57
CA LEU A 104 7.12 -6.01 4.49
C LEU A 104 7.59 -6.34 5.90
N LEU A 105 7.23 -7.51 6.40
CA LEU A 105 7.63 -7.99 7.73
C LEU A 105 9.17 -8.12 7.84
N ALA A 106 9.82 -8.66 6.80
CA ALA A 106 11.27 -8.77 6.75
C ALA A 106 11.99 -7.41 6.73
N ASN A 107 11.31 -6.34 6.33
CA ASN A 107 11.84 -4.97 6.28
C ASN A 107 11.46 -4.11 7.49
N GLY A 108 10.96 -4.74 8.57
CA GLY A 108 10.70 -4.09 9.85
C GLY A 108 9.31 -3.45 9.96
N VAL A 109 8.43 -3.64 8.97
CA VAL A 109 7.02 -3.31 9.10
C VAL A 109 6.36 -4.38 9.98
N THR A 110 5.49 -3.98 10.91
CA THR A 110 4.82 -4.95 11.79
C THR A 110 3.41 -5.26 11.28
N GLU A 111 2.85 -6.43 11.62
CA GLU A 111 1.47 -6.78 11.23
C GLU A 111 0.43 -5.76 11.74
N LYS A 112 0.71 -5.05 12.82
CA LYS A 112 -0.17 -3.98 13.33
C LYS A 112 -0.19 -2.75 12.42
N ASN A 113 0.84 -2.57 11.61
CA ASN A 113 1.05 -1.38 10.77
C ASN A 113 0.74 -1.64 9.29
N ILE A 114 0.05 -2.75 8.95
CA ILE A 114 -0.37 -3.12 7.59
C ILE A 114 -1.83 -3.54 7.52
#